data_AF-A0A0D0CZN3-F1
#
_entry.id   AF-A0A0D0CZN3-F1
#
_cell.length_a   1.000
_cell.length_b   1.000
_cell.length_c   1.000
_cell.angle_alpha   90.00
_cell.angle_beta   90.00
_cell.angle_gamma   90.00
#
_symmetry.space_group_name_H-M   'P 1'
#
loop_
_entity.id
_entity.type
_entity.pdbx_description
1 polymer ?
#
loop_
_entity_poly.entity_id
_entity_poly.type
_entity_poly.pdbx_seq_one_letter_code
_entity_poly.pdbx_strand_id
1 'polypeptide(L)'
;MIYILSTGRLLILLIFIKSSRILNIILGIWTSKNDASLFVLPQTSKKRPNNLTFVRIYDRKVLDILALKKKAFSESDHFLQGPKSTPGNPPPLHFASELFTTHPRYIQVKSMLISSPAPHEGRGLNVKGLEGECVISVSVAPTPPSLNNATDSTSNPPTALPKIHIRTYVVRLSSSSSGSSGLSRSPRVDLIPMSPSIDLDLRCHMNPDPELLKQAMKRPKVKEADIESGLEKKRKEKKDLEVDEMGDLRGRVHVVTPDLGKLLMGKMRGLKKGMLDEGDGDDDDDRDSGEEDRGTKKTRRLS
;
A
#
# COMPACT_ATOMS: atom_id res chain seq x y z
N MET A 1 29.90 14.78 -20.70
CA MET A 1 30.58 13.69 -19.99
C MET A 1 29.52 12.93 -19.21
N ILE A 2 29.22 11.70 -19.61
CA ILE A 2 28.16 10.87 -19.02
C ILE A 2 28.83 10.01 -17.95
N TYR A 3 28.53 10.25 -16.67
CA TYR A 3 28.94 9.34 -15.59
C TYR A 3 27.79 8.36 -15.37
N ILE A 4 28.06 7.07 -15.53
CA ILE A 4 27.11 5.98 -15.28
C ILE A 4 27.56 5.31 -13.98
N LEU A 5 26.80 5.49 -12.91
CA LEU A 5 26.89 4.67 -11.71
C LEU A 5 25.71 3.68 -11.77
N SER A 6 26.01 2.42 -12.05
CA SER A 6 25.04 1.32 -12.01
C SER A 6 25.14 0.64 -10.66
N THR A 7 24.08 0.73 -9.86
CA THR A 7 23.88 -0.10 -8.67
C THR A 7 22.57 -0.86 -8.90
N GLY A 8 22.66 -1.99 -9.62
CA GLY A 8 21.48 -2.76 -10.03
C GLY A 8 20.52 -1.98 -10.92
N ARG A 9 19.23 -1.90 -10.53
CA ARG A 9 18.12 -1.26 -11.26
C ARG A 9 18.10 0.28 -11.21
N LEU A 10 19.06 0.90 -10.51
CA LEU A 10 19.21 2.35 -10.43
C LEU A 10 20.34 2.82 -11.36
N LEU A 11 19.97 3.55 -12.41
CA LEU A 11 20.93 4.20 -13.31
C LEU A 11 20.92 5.71 -13.11
N ILE A 12 22.07 6.28 -12.73
CA ILE A 12 22.28 7.73 -12.68
C ILE A 12 22.80 8.17 -14.05
N LEU A 13 22.04 9.01 -14.75
CA LEU A 13 22.35 9.41 -16.13
C LEU A 13 22.38 10.94 -16.26
N LEU A 14 23.56 11.49 -16.56
CA LEU A 14 23.79 12.92 -16.79
C LEU A 14 23.50 13.29 -18.26
N ILE A 15 22.26 13.64 -18.60
CA ILE A 15 21.94 14.20 -19.93
C ILE A 15 21.24 15.55 -19.78
N PHE A 16 21.72 16.54 -20.53
CA PHE A 16 21.10 17.85 -20.66
C PHE A 16 19.97 17.80 -21.70
N ILE A 17 18.72 17.62 -21.27
CA ILE A 17 17.57 17.56 -22.18
C ILE A 17 16.66 18.77 -21.93
N LYS A 18 16.49 19.63 -22.94
CA LYS A 18 15.60 20.80 -22.87
C LYS A 18 14.13 20.50 -23.21
N SER A 19 13.82 19.34 -23.81
CA SER A 19 12.47 19.00 -24.29
C SER A 19 11.93 17.69 -23.70
N SER A 20 10.70 17.74 -23.16
CA SER A 20 10.00 16.58 -22.56
C SER A 20 9.72 15.45 -23.56
N ARG A 21 9.51 15.79 -24.85
CA ARG A 21 9.27 14.78 -25.90
C ARG A 21 10.51 13.95 -26.22
N ILE A 22 11.67 14.62 -26.25
CA ILE A 22 12.97 13.97 -26.49
C ILE A 22 13.35 13.09 -25.30
N LEU A 23 12.99 13.51 -24.08
CA LEU A 23 13.26 12.76 -22.85
C LEU A 23 12.62 11.37 -22.87
N ASN A 24 11.36 11.25 -23.31
CA ASN A 24 10.66 9.97 -23.40
C ASN A 24 11.35 8.97 -24.33
N ILE A 25 11.77 9.42 -25.51
CA ILE A 25 12.42 8.56 -26.51
C ILE A 25 13.78 8.08 -25.99
N ILE A 26 14.59 8.99 -25.45
CA ILE A 26 15.91 8.67 -24.92
C ILE A 26 15.78 7.68 -23.76
N LEU A 27 14.92 7.96 -22.79
CA LEU A 27 14.75 7.10 -21.63
C LEU A 27 14.21 5.72 -22.01
N GLY A 28 13.32 5.61 -23.01
CA GLY A 28 12.87 4.31 -23.52
C GLY A 28 14.03 3.46 -24.07
N ILE A 29 14.96 4.07 -24.81
CA ILE A 29 16.16 3.39 -25.33
C ILE A 29 17.08 2.96 -24.19
N TRP A 30 17.33 3.85 -23.21
CA TRP A 30 18.20 3.55 -22.07
C TRP A 30 17.62 2.47 -21.17
N THR A 31 16.30 2.43 -20.99
CA THR A 31 15.58 1.36 -20.28
C THR A 31 15.83 0.02 -20.94
N SER A 32 15.67 -0.06 -22.27
CA SER A 32 15.87 -1.31 -23.01
C SER A 32 17.31 -1.83 -22.93
N LYS A 33 18.29 -0.94 -22.75
CA LYS A 33 19.71 -1.31 -22.67
C LYS A 33 20.17 -1.70 -21.27
N ASN A 34 19.62 -1.07 -20.23
CA ASN A 34 20.10 -1.21 -18.85
C ASN A 34 19.14 -1.99 -17.96
N ASP A 35 17.98 -2.41 -18.47
CA ASP A 35 16.91 -3.08 -17.73
C ASP A 35 16.59 -2.39 -16.38
N ALA A 36 16.58 -1.06 -16.41
CA ALA A 36 16.39 -0.20 -15.25
C ALA A 36 15.01 0.45 -15.30
N SER A 37 14.21 0.31 -14.24
CA SER A 37 12.87 0.91 -14.14
C SER A 37 12.86 2.29 -13.50
N LEU A 38 13.96 2.70 -12.88
CA LEU A 38 14.12 3.98 -12.19
C LEU A 38 15.39 4.69 -12.65
N PHE A 39 15.23 5.94 -13.07
CA PHE A 39 16.32 6.80 -13.49
C PHE A 39 16.41 8.05 -12.62
N VAL A 40 17.64 8.42 -12.30
CA VAL A 40 17.94 9.67 -11.59
C VAL A 40 18.83 10.52 -12.47
N LEU A 41 18.31 11.67 -12.88
CA LEU A 41 18.97 12.59 -13.81
C LEU A 41 19.39 13.84 -13.04
N PRO A 42 20.65 13.93 -12.59
CA PRO A 42 21.18 15.17 -12.07
C PRO A 42 21.44 16.15 -13.22
N GLN A 43 20.94 17.36 -13.08
CA GLN A 43 21.07 18.44 -14.06
C GLN A 43 21.35 19.74 -13.31
N THR A 44 22.31 20.53 -13.78
CA THR A 44 22.56 21.87 -13.22
C THR A 44 22.57 22.89 -14.34
N SER A 45 21.83 23.98 -14.18
CA SER A 45 21.77 25.07 -15.16
C SER A 45 21.55 26.39 -14.44
N LYS A 46 21.86 27.53 -15.09
CA LYS A 46 21.64 28.86 -14.51
C LYS A 46 20.18 29.07 -14.06
N LYS A 47 19.21 28.58 -14.84
CA LYS A 47 17.77 28.64 -14.51
C LYS A 47 17.36 27.62 -13.45
N ARG A 48 17.99 26.45 -13.43
CA ARG A 48 17.69 25.33 -12.54
C ARG A 48 18.99 24.79 -11.92
N PRO A 49 19.53 25.44 -10.89
CA PRO A 49 20.71 24.93 -10.19
C PRO A 49 20.34 23.65 -9.42
N ASN A 50 21.28 22.71 -9.32
CA ASN A 50 21.20 21.48 -8.51
C ASN A 50 19.87 20.74 -8.63
N ASN A 51 19.42 20.52 -9.87
CA ASN A 51 18.16 19.85 -10.15
C ASN A 51 18.37 18.33 -10.24
N LEU A 52 17.63 17.58 -9.44
CA LEU A 52 17.62 16.13 -9.43
C LEU A 52 16.25 15.66 -9.92
N THR A 53 16.21 15.04 -11.09
CA THR A 53 14.96 14.56 -11.69
C THR A 53 14.87 13.06 -11.57
N PHE A 54 13.87 12.57 -10.85
CA PHE A 54 13.52 11.16 -10.75
C PHE A 54 12.51 10.83 -11.84
N VAL A 55 12.72 9.69 -12.52
CA VAL A 55 11.84 9.20 -13.57
C VAL A 55 11.59 7.72 -13.37
N ARG A 56 10.32 7.33 -13.22
CA ARG A 56 9.93 5.92 -13.25
C ARG A 56 9.44 5.54 -14.62
N ILE A 57 9.76 4.33 -15.01
CA ILE A 57 9.45 3.78 -16.32
C ILE A 57 8.72 2.47 -16.12
N TYR A 58 7.62 2.33 -16.85
CA TYR A 58 6.81 1.13 -16.89
C TYR A 58 6.67 0.71 -18.35
N ASP A 59 6.98 -0.55 -18.66
CA ASP A 59 6.95 -1.10 -20.02
C ASP A 59 7.66 -0.20 -21.07
N ARG A 60 8.87 0.26 -20.71
CA ARG A 60 9.71 1.17 -21.51
C ARG A 60 9.09 2.54 -21.85
N LYS A 61 7.98 2.90 -21.21
CA LYS A 61 7.35 4.23 -21.29
C LYS A 61 7.50 4.96 -19.97
N VAL A 62 7.69 6.27 -20.03
CA VAL A 62 7.77 7.08 -18.81
C VAL A 62 6.41 7.04 -18.12
N LEU A 63 6.41 6.57 -16.87
CA LEU A 63 5.22 6.54 -16.04
C LEU A 63 5.02 7.91 -15.40
N ASP A 64 6.00 8.39 -14.65
CA ASP A 64 5.93 9.70 -13.98
C ASP A 64 7.31 10.33 -13.79
N ILE A 65 7.33 11.65 -13.62
CA ILE A 65 8.55 12.46 -13.48
C ILE A 65 8.41 13.36 -12.26
N LEU A 66 9.44 13.39 -11.43
CA LEU A 66 9.51 14.28 -10.27
C LEU A 66 10.85 15.02 -10.27
N ALA A 67 10.82 16.33 -10.50
CA ALA A 67 12.01 17.17 -10.35
C ALA A 67 12.06 17.79 -8.95
N LEU A 68 13.20 17.60 -8.30
CA LEU A 68 13.53 18.15 -7.00
C LEU A 68 14.77 19.02 -7.14
N LYS A 69 14.81 20.15 -6.45
CA LYS A 69 16.03 20.97 -6.38
C LYS A 69 16.70 20.70 -5.05
N LYS A 70 17.92 20.20 -5.12
CA LYS A 70 18.76 20.02 -3.96
C LYS A 70 19.33 21.37 -3.53
N LYS A 71 19.23 21.69 -2.23
CA LYS A 71 19.96 22.81 -1.64
C LYS A 71 21.48 22.53 -1.73
N ALA A 72 22.29 23.58 -1.94
CA ALA A 72 23.74 23.42 -1.94
C ALA A 72 24.20 22.76 -0.63
N PHE A 73 25.18 21.87 -0.72
CA PHE A 73 25.79 21.24 0.45
C PHE A 73 26.41 22.33 1.33
N SER A 74 26.10 22.31 2.62
CA SER A 74 26.92 23.00 3.62
C SER A 74 28.12 22.14 3.95
N GLU A 75 29.29 22.74 4.18
CA GLU A 75 30.53 22.03 4.50
C GLU A 75 30.42 21.15 5.76
N SER A 76 29.47 21.46 6.65
CA SER A 76 29.10 20.64 7.82
C SER A 76 28.48 19.26 7.49
N ASP A 77 28.04 19.03 6.25
CA ASP A 77 27.53 17.73 5.77
C ASP A 77 28.64 16.82 5.23
N HIS A 78 29.87 17.34 5.05
CA HIS A 78 31.01 16.54 4.61
C HIS A 78 31.50 15.69 5.78
N PHE A 79 31.06 14.44 5.83
CA PHE A 79 31.54 13.41 6.74
C PHE A 79 31.21 13.65 8.21
N LEU A 80 29.96 13.36 8.58
CA LEU A 80 29.73 12.79 9.90
C LEU A 80 30.53 11.48 9.96
N GLN A 81 31.66 11.49 10.69
CA GLN A 81 32.41 10.28 11.07
C GLN A 81 31.54 9.47 12.05
N GLY A 82 30.49 8.86 11.52
CA GLY A 82 29.60 7.96 12.22
C GLY A 82 29.92 6.50 11.89
N PRO A 83 29.39 5.56 12.69
CA PRO A 83 29.43 4.14 12.34
C PRO A 83 28.82 3.94 10.94
N LYS A 84 29.44 3.06 10.15
CA LYS A 84 28.96 2.74 8.80
C LYS A 84 27.83 1.72 8.90
N SER A 85 26.82 1.88 8.04
CA SER A 85 25.76 0.89 7.90
C SER A 85 26.29 -0.40 7.27
N THR A 86 25.76 -1.53 7.72
CA THR A 86 25.95 -2.81 7.03
C THR A 86 25.33 -2.72 5.62
N PRO A 87 26.06 -3.03 4.55
CA PRO A 87 25.49 -3.05 3.20
C PRO A 87 24.64 -4.30 2.99
N GLY A 88 23.55 -4.16 2.24
CA GLY A 88 22.74 -5.29 1.75
C GLY A 88 21.35 -5.42 2.37
N ASN A 89 21.11 -4.80 3.53
CA ASN A 89 19.77 -4.77 4.13
C ASN A 89 18.95 -3.59 3.59
N PRO A 90 17.65 -3.79 3.30
CA PRO A 90 16.78 -2.70 2.88
C PRO A 90 16.57 -1.74 4.05
N PRO A 91 16.90 -0.44 3.88
CA PRO A 91 16.77 0.51 4.98
C PRO A 91 15.29 0.74 5.31
N PRO A 92 14.88 0.70 6.59
CA PRO A 92 13.56 1.15 6.99
C PRO A 92 13.36 2.63 6.66
N LEU A 93 12.18 2.95 6.13
CA LEU A 93 11.78 4.30 5.74
C LEU A 93 10.78 4.89 6.74
N HIS A 94 11.07 6.08 7.24
CA HIS A 94 10.17 6.86 8.09
C HIS A 94 9.70 8.11 7.36
N PHE A 95 8.39 8.36 7.34
CA PHE A 95 7.78 9.56 6.73
C PHE A 95 7.08 10.40 7.79
N ALA A 96 7.69 11.53 8.15
CA ALA A 96 7.19 12.45 9.17
C ALA A 96 6.49 13.66 8.53
N SER A 97 5.21 13.50 8.18
CA SER A 97 4.25 14.57 7.88
C SER A 97 2.94 13.96 7.39
N GLU A 98 1.81 14.59 7.69
CA GLU A 98 0.50 14.26 7.12
C GLU A 98 0.41 14.60 5.61
N LEU A 99 1.24 15.54 5.13
CA LEU A 99 1.24 15.94 3.72
C LEU A 99 1.53 14.77 2.77
N PHE A 100 2.27 13.76 3.22
CA PHE A 100 2.57 12.55 2.44
C PHE A 100 1.36 11.66 2.18
N THR A 101 0.22 11.88 2.85
CA THR A 101 -1.04 11.16 2.63
C THR A 101 -2.13 12.04 2.05
N THR A 102 -2.09 13.36 2.29
CA THR A 102 -3.14 14.29 1.84
C THR A 102 -2.83 14.91 0.48
N HIS A 103 -1.62 15.42 0.26
CA HIS A 103 -1.31 16.26 -0.89
C HIS A 103 -0.70 15.43 -2.05
N PRO A 104 -1.28 15.45 -3.28
CA PRO A 104 -0.87 14.60 -4.40
C PRO A 104 0.63 14.61 -4.73
N ARG A 105 1.26 15.79 -4.68
CA ARG A 105 2.71 15.92 -4.92
C ARG A 105 3.58 15.18 -3.90
N TYR A 106 3.20 15.18 -2.62
CA TYR A 106 3.95 14.49 -1.58
C TYR A 106 3.64 12.99 -1.57
N ILE A 107 2.41 12.60 -1.92
CA ILE A 107 2.06 11.20 -2.20
C ILE A 107 2.95 10.65 -3.34
N GLN A 108 3.15 11.43 -4.40
CA GLN A 108 4.06 11.06 -5.49
C GLN A 108 5.51 10.91 -4.99
N VAL A 109 6.02 11.86 -4.20
CA VAL A 109 7.36 11.77 -3.58
C VAL A 109 7.49 10.50 -2.73
N LYS A 110 6.52 10.23 -1.85
CA LYS A 110 6.51 9.05 -0.99
C LYS A 110 6.54 7.76 -1.82
N SER A 111 5.70 7.67 -2.85
CA SER A 111 5.67 6.53 -3.78
C SER A 111 7.01 6.36 -4.50
N MET A 112 7.62 7.46 -4.96
CA MET A 112 8.92 7.46 -5.63
C MET A 112 10.03 6.95 -4.71
N LEU A 113 10.11 7.48 -3.48
CA LEU A 113 11.13 7.09 -2.50
C LEU A 113 10.96 5.67 -1.99
N ILE A 114 9.74 5.15 -1.87
CA ILE A 114 9.48 3.74 -1.51
C ILE A 114 9.89 2.79 -2.65
N SER A 115 9.74 3.22 -3.91
CA SER A 115 10.12 2.40 -5.06
C SER A 115 11.63 2.33 -5.32
N SER A 116 12.43 3.23 -4.72
CA SER A 116 13.87 3.33 -4.95
C SER A 116 14.72 2.30 -4.17
N PRO A 117 14.36 1.85 -2.96
CA PRO A 117 15.08 0.81 -2.23
C PRO A 117 14.32 -0.52 -2.14
N ALA A 118 14.66 -1.50 -2.98
CA ALA A 118 14.45 -2.95 -2.74
C ALA A 118 14.99 -3.76 -3.95
N PRO A 119 15.69 -4.91 -3.74
CA PRO A 119 15.09 -6.00 -2.97
C PRO A 119 15.99 -6.72 -1.96
N HIS A 120 15.35 -7.12 -0.85
CA HIS A 120 15.37 -8.54 -0.45
C HIS A 120 13.90 -8.98 -0.29
N GLU A 121 13.41 -9.84 -1.19
CA GLU A 121 12.10 -10.49 -1.09
C GLU A 121 12.18 -11.69 -0.12
N GLY A 122 12.87 -11.52 1.01
CA GLY A 122 12.94 -12.52 2.07
C GLY A 122 11.75 -12.36 3.01
N ARG A 123 11.03 -13.45 3.25
CA ARG A 123 9.84 -13.49 4.12
C ARG A 123 10.14 -13.28 5.62
N GLY A 124 11.40 -13.01 5.98
CA GLY A 124 11.85 -12.79 7.35
C GLY A 124 12.89 -11.69 7.45
N LEU A 125 12.74 -10.82 8.46
CA LEU A 125 13.71 -9.78 8.81
C LEU A 125 14.66 -10.33 9.88
N ASN A 126 15.97 -10.13 9.72
CA ASN A 126 16.94 -10.52 10.72
C ASN A 126 17.03 -9.45 11.83
N VAL A 127 16.47 -9.76 13.01
CA VAL A 127 16.44 -8.83 14.16
C VAL A 127 17.85 -8.47 14.66
N LYS A 128 18.83 -9.38 14.54
CA LYS A 128 20.24 -9.08 14.89
C LYS A 128 20.86 -8.09 13.91
N GLY A 129 20.39 -8.08 12.67
CA GLY A 129 20.79 -7.12 11.66
C GLY A 129 19.99 -5.83 11.71
N LEU A 130 19.44 -5.43 12.86
CA LEU A 130 18.86 -4.10 13.06
C LEU A 130 19.84 -3.14 13.75
N GLU A 131 20.81 -3.67 14.50
CA GLU A 131 21.90 -2.89 15.07
C GLU A 131 22.88 -2.53 13.96
N GLY A 132 23.21 -1.24 13.83
CA GLY A 132 24.05 -0.75 12.75
C GLY A 132 23.32 -0.55 11.42
N GLU A 133 21.99 -0.66 11.37
CA GLU A 133 21.22 -0.39 10.16
C GLU A 133 20.97 1.08 9.90
N CYS A 134 20.95 1.42 8.62
CA CYS A 134 20.60 2.73 8.11
C CYS A 134 19.08 2.92 8.08
N VAL A 135 18.57 3.87 8.87
CA VAL A 135 17.19 4.36 8.81
C VAL A 135 17.18 5.66 8.02
N ILE A 136 16.28 5.75 7.04
CA ILE A 136 16.07 6.99 6.27
C ILE A 136 14.78 7.65 6.77
N SER A 137 14.92 8.85 7.34
CA SER A 137 13.81 9.67 7.76
C SER A 137 13.57 10.81 6.77
N VAL A 138 12.34 10.89 6.27
CA VAL A 138 11.87 11.93 5.36
C VAL A 138 10.87 12.79 6.12
N SER A 139 11.22 14.04 6.40
CA SER A 139 10.33 15.00 7.04
C SER A 139 10.02 16.18 6.13
N VAL A 140 8.92 16.86 6.40
CA VAL A 140 8.53 18.09 5.69
C VAL A 140 8.73 19.28 6.64
N ALA A 141 9.21 20.40 6.13
CA ALA A 141 9.32 21.64 6.89
C ALA A 141 7.94 22.09 7.39
N PRO A 142 7.86 22.85 8.51
CA PRO A 142 6.60 23.33 9.04
C PRO A 142 5.78 24.04 7.97
N THR A 143 4.50 23.66 7.89
CA THR A 143 3.58 24.18 6.89
C THR A 143 3.41 25.68 7.10
N PRO A 144 3.63 26.54 6.09
CA PRO A 144 3.30 27.95 6.21
C PRO A 144 1.79 28.10 6.39
N PRO A 145 1.31 29.14 7.11
CA PRO A 145 -0.12 29.35 7.41
C PRO A 145 -0.99 29.54 6.17
N SER A 146 -0.40 29.65 4.98
CA SER A 146 -1.07 29.83 3.70
C SER A 146 -1.45 28.52 2.98
N LEU A 147 -1.03 27.35 3.49
CA LEU A 147 -1.28 26.06 2.84
C LEU A 147 -2.25 25.22 3.68
N ASN A 148 -3.54 25.52 3.54
CA ASN A 148 -4.62 24.68 4.07
C ASN A 148 -4.87 23.52 3.08
N ASN A 149 -5.24 22.35 3.59
CA ASN A 149 -5.45 21.08 2.85
C ASN A 149 -6.48 21.13 1.69
N ALA A 150 -7.04 22.30 1.37
CA ALA A 150 -8.21 22.46 0.50
C ALA A 150 -7.98 23.21 -0.83
N THR A 151 -6.80 23.77 -1.12
CA THR A 151 -6.66 24.65 -2.31
C THR A 151 -5.73 24.13 -3.41
N ASP A 152 -6.40 23.58 -4.42
CA ASP A 152 -6.38 23.95 -5.84
C ASP A 152 -5.14 23.76 -6.72
N SER A 153 -5.36 22.87 -7.68
CA SER A 153 -4.66 22.55 -8.91
C SER A 153 -4.70 23.64 -10.01
N THR A 154 -4.80 24.93 -9.67
CA THR A 154 -5.11 25.98 -10.67
C THR A 154 -4.15 27.18 -10.59
N SER A 155 -3.21 27.21 -11.54
CA SER A 155 -2.59 28.37 -12.18
C SER A 155 -2.56 29.72 -11.44
N ASN A 156 -1.48 30.00 -10.68
CA ASN A 156 -0.66 31.25 -10.60
C ASN A 156 0.15 31.26 -9.27
N PRO A 157 1.20 32.13 -9.11
CA PRO A 157 2.56 31.77 -8.67
C PRO A 157 2.63 31.03 -7.32
N PRO A 158 3.66 30.19 -7.09
CA PRO A 158 3.58 29.13 -6.12
C PRO A 158 3.62 29.71 -4.71
N THR A 159 2.53 29.56 -3.96
CA THR A 159 2.66 29.38 -2.51
C THR A 159 3.74 28.31 -2.32
N ALA A 160 4.91 28.73 -1.84
CA ALA A 160 6.09 27.89 -1.84
C ALA A 160 5.79 26.64 -1.01
N LEU A 161 5.69 25.49 -1.67
CA LEU A 161 5.49 24.23 -0.98
C LEU A 161 6.64 24.03 0.02
N PRO A 162 6.33 23.53 1.23
CA PRO A 162 7.35 23.20 2.21
C PRO A 162 8.50 22.36 1.64
N LYS A 163 9.69 22.58 2.19
CA LYS A 163 10.88 21.81 1.82
C LYS A 163 10.81 20.42 2.41
N ILE A 164 11.42 19.46 1.74
CA ILE A 164 11.54 18.08 2.22
C ILE A 164 12.96 17.89 2.73
N HIS A 165 13.09 17.35 3.93
CA HIS A 165 14.36 17.00 4.54
C HIS A 165 14.51 15.49 4.56
N ILE A 166 15.56 14.99 3.91
CA ILE A 166 15.97 13.58 3.99
C ILE A 166 17.18 13.52 4.91
N ARG A 167 17.03 12.79 6.01
CA ARG A 167 18.08 12.55 7.00
C ARG A 167 18.30 11.05 7.15
N THR A 168 19.55 10.68 7.35
CA THR A 168 19.96 9.29 7.47
C THR A 168 20.53 9.07 8.86
N TYR A 169 20.14 7.99 9.51
CA TYR A 169 20.58 7.65 10.86
C TYR A 169 21.02 6.20 10.92
N VAL A 170 21.95 5.88 11.82
CA VAL A 170 22.29 4.51 12.18
C VAL A 170 21.66 4.17 13.51
N VAL A 171 21.04 2.99 13.59
CA VAL A 171 20.42 2.48 14.81
C VAL A 171 21.47 1.88 15.72
N ARG A 172 21.50 2.34 16.98
CA ARG A 172 22.21 1.71 18.08
C ARG A 172 21.19 1.19 19.08
N LEU A 173 21.26 -0.09 19.40
CA LEU A 173 20.38 -0.71 20.38
C LEU A 173 21.08 -0.70 21.74
N SER A 174 20.42 -0.13 22.75
CA SER A 174 20.87 -0.19 24.14
C SER A 174 19.94 -1.11 24.95
N SER A 175 20.52 -1.86 25.88
CA SER A 175 19.74 -2.67 26.81
C SER A 175 18.89 -1.73 27.67
N SER A 176 17.58 -1.92 27.68
CA SER A 176 16.66 -1.14 28.50
C SER A 176 16.87 -1.48 29.97
N SER A 177 17.62 -0.65 30.71
CA SER A 177 17.81 -0.80 32.17
C SER A 177 16.67 -0.22 33.00
N SER A 178 15.66 0.39 32.37
CA SER A 178 14.48 0.94 33.04
C SER A 178 13.37 -0.11 33.15
N GLY A 179 13.45 -0.93 34.21
CA GLY A 179 12.34 -1.73 34.70
C GLY A 179 12.74 -3.14 35.14
N SER A 180 12.81 -3.35 36.45
CA SER A 180 12.88 -4.63 37.18
C SER A 180 11.62 -5.51 37.03
N SER A 181 10.91 -5.38 35.92
CA SER A 181 9.72 -6.14 35.57
C SER A 181 9.99 -6.75 34.21
N GLY A 182 9.89 -8.08 34.09
CA GLY A 182 10.14 -8.87 32.88
C GLY A 182 9.17 -8.59 31.71
N LEU A 183 8.75 -7.33 31.53
CA LEU A 183 7.68 -6.90 30.66
C LEU A 183 8.15 -6.07 29.45
N SER A 184 9.39 -5.54 29.43
CA SER A 184 9.90 -4.85 28.23
C SER A 184 10.77 -5.76 27.38
N ARG A 185 10.13 -6.40 26.40
CA ARG A 185 10.78 -7.23 25.37
C ARG A 185 11.50 -6.40 24.28
N SER A 186 11.34 -5.08 24.27
CA SER A 186 11.90 -4.18 23.25
C SER A 186 13.14 -3.42 23.74
N PRO A 187 14.25 -3.43 22.96
CA PRO A 187 15.44 -2.66 23.28
C PRO A 187 15.19 -1.15 23.13
N ARG A 188 15.97 -0.34 23.85
CA ARG A 188 16.00 1.11 23.64
C ARG A 188 16.75 1.41 22.34
N VAL A 189 16.19 2.29 21.52
CA VAL A 189 16.71 2.62 20.19
C VAL A 189 17.29 4.03 20.24
N ASP A 190 18.61 4.15 20.09
CA ASP A 190 19.31 5.41 19.97
C ASP A 190 19.72 5.62 18.50
N LEU A 191 19.53 6.83 17.96
CA LEU A 191 19.82 7.17 16.57
C LEU A 191 21.07 8.03 16.48
N ILE A 192 22.07 7.57 15.73
CA ILE A 192 23.30 8.33 15.45
C ILE A 192 23.19 8.91 14.05
N PRO A 193 23.35 10.23 13.85
CA PRO A 193 23.24 10.84 12.53
C PRO A 193 24.34 10.34 11.61
N MET A 194 23.97 9.98 10.38
CA MET A 194 24.85 9.50 9.33
C MET A 194 24.66 10.35 8.07
N SER A 195 25.70 10.46 7.24
CA SER A 195 25.55 10.97 5.88
C SER A 195 24.70 10.02 5.02
N PRO A 196 23.91 10.49 4.05
CA PRO A 196 23.74 11.85 3.57
C PRO A 196 22.53 12.58 4.20
N SER A 197 22.70 13.89 4.36
CA SER A 197 21.66 14.82 4.75
C SER A 197 21.32 15.70 3.54
N ILE A 198 20.05 15.79 3.15
CA ILE A 198 19.64 16.44 1.90
C ILE A 198 18.35 17.24 2.11
N ASP A 199 18.41 18.53 1.80
CA ASP A 199 17.23 19.40 1.71
C ASP A 199 16.79 19.52 0.24
N LEU A 200 15.51 19.24 -0.02
CA LEU A 200 14.91 19.19 -1.35
C LEU A 200 13.75 20.18 -1.47
N ASP A 201 13.80 21.04 -2.48
CA ASP A 201 12.71 21.91 -2.89
C ASP A 201 11.92 21.26 -4.04
N LEU A 202 10.60 21.25 -3.93
CA LEU A 202 9.67 20.68 -4.89
C LEU A 202 9.58 21.53 -6.18
N ARG A 203 9.76 20.94 -7.37
CA ARG A 203 9.71 21.66 -8.67
C ARG A 203 8.63 21.13 -9.62
N CYS A 204 8.93 21.05 -10.92
CA CYS A 204 8.03 20.51 -11.91
C CYS A 204 7.85 19.00 -11.69
N HIS A 205 6.65 18.53 -11.95
CA HIS A 205 6.30 17.12 -11.87
C HIS A 205 5.40 16.78 -13.06
N MET A 206 5.37 15.50 -13.40
CA MET A 206 4.45 14.92 -14.36
C MET A 206 3.71 13.81 -13.61
N ASN A 207 2.39 13.90 -13.55
CA ASN A 207 1.56 12.85 -12.98
C ASN A 207 1.49 11.67 -13.97
N PRO A 208 1.35 10.44 -13.45
CA PRO A 208 1.15 9.28 -14.31
C PRO A 208 -0.20 9.34 -15.02
N ASP A 209 -0.22 8.82 -16.24
CA ASP A 209 -1.45 8.56 -16.98
C ASP A 209 -2.28 7.49 -16.23
N PRO A 210 -3.57 7.73 -15.91
CA PRO A 210 -4.39 6.80 -15.12
C PRO A 210 -4.48 5.40 -15.74
N GLU A 211 -4.46 5.27 -17.07
CA GLU A 211 -4.51 3.96 -17.74
C GLU A 211 -3.22 3.16 -17.54
N LEU A 212 -2.07 3.79 -17.75
CA LEU A 212 -0.76 3.20 -17.49
C LEU A 212 -0.57 2.88 -16.01
N LEU A 213 -1.03 3.75 -15.11
CA LEU A 213 -0.98 3.50 -13.67
C LEU A 213 -1.80 2.27 -13.27
N LYS A 214 -3.00 2.12 -13.83
CA LYS A 214 -3.86 0.93 -13.60
C LYS A 214 -3.20 -0.35 -14.10
N GLN A 215 -2.50 -0.29 -15.23
CA GLN A 215 -1.73 -1.42 -15.75
C GLN A 215 -0.55 -1.76 -14.82
N ALA A 216 0.21 -0.75 -14.37
CA ALA A 216 1.35 -0.93 -13.48
C ALA A 216 0.96 -1.47 -12.10
N MET A 217 -0.21 -1.06 -11.58
CA MET A 217 -0.74 -1.52 -10.29
C MET A 217 -1.48 -2.85 -10.36
N LYS A 218 -1.53 -3.50 -11.54
CA LYS A 218 -2.18 -4.80 -11.72
C LYS A 218 -1.37 -5.86 -10.98
N ARG A 219 -1.89 -6.31 -9.84
CA ARG A 219 -1.30 -7.45 -9.12
C ARG A 219 -1.33 -8.67 -10.04
N PRO A 220 -0.23 -9.44 -10.13
CA PRO A 220 -0.28 -10.72 -10.80
C PRO A 220 -1.38 -11.51 -10.11
N LYS A 221 -2.30 -12.08 -10.90
CA LYS A 221 -3.22 -13.08 -10.38
C LYS A 221 -2.38 -14.34 -10.14
N VAL A 222 -1.48 -14.32 -9.16
CA VAL A 222 -0.67 -15.48 -8.75
C VAL A 222 -1.64 -16.64 -8.66
N LYS A 223 -1.61 -17.56 -9.63
CA LYS A 223 -2.27 -18.84 -9.44
C LYS A 223 -1.60 -19.37 -8.17
N GLU A 224 -2.33 -19.65 -7.11
CA GLU A 224 -1.81 -20.41 -5.96
C GLU A 224 -1.47 -21.84 -6.42
N ALA A 225 -0.63 -21.96 -7.45
CA ALA A 225 -0.22 -23.20 -8.08
C ALA A 225 1.25 -23.52 -7.78
N ASP A 226 2.04 -22.53 -7.33
CA ASP A 226 3.49 -22.67 -7.19
C ASP A 226 4.02 -22.38 -5.77
N ILE A 227 3.17 -22.19 -4.77
CA ILE A 227 3.61 -22.04 -3.36
C ILE A 227 3.10 -23.23 -2.54
N GLU A 228 3.52 -24.44 -2.93
CA GLU A 228 3.47 -25.64 -2.06
C GLU A 228 2.12 -26.40 -2.06
N SER A 229 2.14 -27.69 -2.43
CA SER A 229 1.05 -28.68 -2.30
C SER A 229 -0.18 -28.61 -3.24
N GLY A 230 -0.01 -29.11 -4.48
CA GLY A 230 -0.96 -29.97 -5.20
C GLY A 230 -2.45 -29.57 -5.32
N LEU A 231 -2.83 -29.16 -6.53
CA LEU A 231 -4.20 -28.89 -7.04
C LEU A 231 -4.84 -27.57 -6.61
N GLU A 232 -4.64 -26.51 -7.41
CA GLU A 232 -5.69 -25.49 -7.52
C GLU A 232 -5.69 -24.72 -8.84
N LYS A 233 -6.54 -25.17 -9.78
CA LYS A 233 -7.07 -24.30 -10.82
C LYS A 233 -8.00 -23.30 -10.14
N LYS A 234 -7.56 -22.05 -10.03
CA LYS A 234 -8.37 -20.85 -9.72
C LYS A 234 -9.78 -20.92 -10.29
N ARG A 235 -10.69 -21.49 -9.52
CA ARG A 235 -12.10 -21.13 -9.47
C ARG A 235 -12.19 -20.40 -8.15
N LYS A 236 -12.62 -19.13 -8.19
CA LYS A 236 -12.94 -18.26 -7.04
C LYS A 236 -13.10 -19.09 -5.78
N GLU A 237 -12.27 -18.86 -4.75
CA GLU A 237 -12.34 -19.50 -3.41
C GLU A 237 -13.71 -20.15 -3.26
N LYS A 238 -13.75 -21.46 -3.50
CA LYS A 238 -15.04 -22.13 -3.60
C LYS A 238 -15.63 -21.98 -2.20
N LYS A 239 -16.68 -21.17 -2.11
CA LYS A 239 -17.36 -20.91 -0.85
C LYS A 239 -17.61 -22.26 -0.18
N ASP A 240 -17.30 -22.33 1.11
CA ASP A 240 -17.47 -23.51 1.95
C ASP A 240 -16.42 -24.63 1.76
N LEU A 241 -15.30 -24.41 1.06
CA LEU A 241 -14.13 -25.29 1.10
C LEU A 241 -12.96 -24.64 1.83
N GLU A 242 -12.47 -25.32 2.86
CA GLU A 242 -11.33 -24.91 3.69
C GLU A 242 -10.27 -26.02 3.64
N VAL A 243 -8.99 -25.65 3.61
CA VAL A 243 -7.87 -26.60 3.73
C VAL A 243 -7.38 -26.55 5.18
N ASP A 244 -7.34 -27.70 5.84
CA ASP A 244 -6.89 -27.84 7.22
C ASP A 244 -5.36 -27.67 7.34
N GLU A 245 -4.84 -27.49 8.56
CA GLU A 245 -3.39 -27.36 8.81
C GLU A 245 -2.60 -28.61 8.35
N MET A 246 -3.28 -29.75 8.28
CA MET A 246 -2.74 -31.02 7.78
C MET A 246 -2.85 -31.18 6.25
N GLY A 247 -3.42 -30.20 5.54
CA GLY A 247 -3.59 -30.21 4.07
C GLY A 247 -4.87 -30.91 3.59
N ASP A 248 -5.76 -31.36 4.49
CA ASP A 248 -7.01 -32.00 4.13
C ASP A 248 -8.07 -30.97 3.68
N LEU A 249 -8.75 -31.26 2.57
CA LEU A 249 -9.83 -30.42 2.05
C LEU A 249 -11.15 -30.73 2.76
N ARG A 250 -11.66 -29.79 3.56
CA ARG A 250 -12.93 -29.89 4.28
C ARG A 250 -14.00 -29.02 3.63
N GLY A 251 -15.20 -29.56 3.45
CA GLY A 251 -16.37 -28.85 2.97
C GLY A 251 -17.36 -28.55 4.10
N ARG A 252 -17.81 -27.30 4.26
CA ARG A 252 -18.91 -26.95 5.16
C ARG A 252 -20.25 -27.15 4.45
N VAL A 253 -21.14 -27.95 5.05
CA VAL A 253 -22.51 -28.12 4.56
C VAL A 253 -23.44 -27.29 5.44
N HIS A 254 -24.05 -26.27 4.85
CA HIS A 254 -25.09 -25.48 5.53
C HIS A 254 -26.42 -26.23 5.45
N VAL A 255 -26.81 -26.88 6.54
CA VAL A 255 -28.13 -27.51 6.66
C VAL A 255 -29.15 -26.43 7.02
N VAL A 256 -30.16 -26.24 6.16
CA VAL A 256 -31.27 -25.32 6.45
C VAL A 256 -32.14 -25.94 7.53
N THR A 257 -32.54 -25.15 8.52
CA THR A 257 -33.50 -25.58 9.56
C THR A 257 -34.82 -26.00 8.90
N PRO A 258 -35.30 -27.25 9.07
CA PRO A 258 -36.52 -27.71 8.42
C PRO A 258 -37.76 -27.00 9.00
N ASP A 259 -38.66 -26.55 8.12
CA ASP A 259 -39.95 -25.96 8.51
C ASP A 259 -40.97 -27.06 8.83
N LEU A 260 -41.17 -27.34 10.12
CA LEU A 260 -42.03 -28.42 10.61
C LEU A 260 -43.53 -28.09 10.53
N GLY A 261 -43.91 -26.82 10.29
CA GLY A 261 -45.32 -26.41 10.24
C GLY A 261 -46.09 -26.95 9.02
N LYS A 262 -45.38 -27.30 7.94
CA LYS A 262 -45.95 -27.91 6.73
C LYS A 262 -46.08 -29.43 6.81
N LEU A 263 -45.55 -30.06 7.86
CA LEU A 263 -45.65 -31.50 8.05
C LEU A 263 -47.04 -31.87 8.56
N LEU A 264 -47.93 -32.22 7.62
CA LEU A 264 -49.19 -32.87 7.95
C LEU A 264 -48.87 -34.28 8.46
N MET A 265 -49.03 -34.49 9.76
CA MET A 265 -49.01 -35.83 10.33
C MET A 265 -50.18 -36.63 9.76
N GLY A 266 -49.94 -37.92 9.47
CA GLY A 266 -51.02 -38.82 9.09
C GLY A 266 -52.11 -38.78 10.15
N LYS A 267 -53.35 -38.52 9.73
CA LYS A 267 -54.52 -38.50 10.62
C LYS A 267 -54.86 -39.92 11.05
N MET A 268 -54.10 -40.46 11.99
CA MET A 268 -54.33 -41.78 12.56
C MET A 268 -55.66 -41.80 13.31
N ARG A 269 -56.41 -42.89 13.16
CA ARG A 269 -57.74 -43.03 13.77
C ARG A 269 -57.73 -42.86 15.30
N GLY A 270 -56.62 -43.22 15.95
CA GLY A 270 -56.44 -43.06 17.40
C GLY A 270 -56.12 -41.64 17.89
N LEU A 271 -55.73 -40.72 17.00
CA LEU A 271 -55.48 -39.30 17.32
C LEU A 271 -56.69 -38.41 17.01
N LYS A 272 -57.75 -38.99 16.43
CA LYS A 272 -59.01 -38.29 16.17
C LYS A 272 -59.77 -38.19 17.50
N LYS A 273 -59.83 -36.98 18.08
CA LYS A 273 -60.72 -36.69 19.22
C LYS A 273 -62.15 -37.02 18.78
N GLY A 274 -62.78 -37.97 19.45
CA GLY A 274 -64.15 -38.39 19.14
C GLY A 274 -64.40 -39.89 19.08
N MET A 275 -63.62 -40.74 19.74
CA MET A 275 -64.06 -42.14 19.94
C MET A 275 -63.84 -42.70 21.35
N LEU A 276 -63.40 -41.87 22.30
CA LEU A 276 -63.41 -42.20 23.72
C LEU A 276 -63.88 -40.94 24.47
N ASP A 277 -65.00 -41.11 25.18
CA ASP A 277 -65.74 -40.16 26.02
C ASP A 277 -66.74 -39.21 25.32
N GLU A 278 -67.95 -39.73 25.11
CA GLU A 278 -69.17 -38.92 25.17
C GLU A 278 -69.43 -38.57 26.64
N GLY A 279 -69.35 -37.29 26.97
CA GLY A 279 -69.56 -36.79 28.33
C GLY A 279 -69.70 -35.27 28.34
N ASP A 280 -70.83 -34.81 27.80
CA ASP A 280 -71.64 -33.65 28.21
C ASP A 280 -71.00 -32.25 28.30
N GLY A 281 -71.66 -31.25 27.69
CA GLY A 281 -71.37 -29.82 27.93
C GLY A 281 -71.53 -28.90 26.72
N ASP A 282 -72.72 -28.31 26.64
CA ASP A 282 -73.20 -27.27 25.72
C ASP A 282 -72.39 -25.94 25.71
N ASP A 283 -72.75 -25.13 24.71
CA ASP A 283 -72.73 -23.66 24.61
C ASP A 283 -71.53 -22.91 23.96
N ASP A 284 -71.86 -22.31 22.81
CA ASP A 284 -71.64 -20.93 22.37
C ASP A 284 -70.23 -20.28 22.46
N ASP A 285 -69.68 -19.88 21.30
CA ASP A 285 -69.69 -18.47 20.89
C ASP A 285 -69.03 -18.28 19.51
N ASP A 286 -69.77 -17.68 18.59
CA ASP A 286 -69.29 -17.11 17.33
C ASP A 286 -68.27 -16.00 17.58
N ARG A 287 -67.05 -16.13 17.05
CA ARG A 287 -66.22 -14.98 16.60
C ARG A 287 -65.44 -15.34 15.34
N ASP A 288 -66.08 -15.06 14.21
CA ASP A 288 -65.44 -14.81 12.94
C ASP A 288 -64.53 -13.57 13.07
N SER A 289 -63.23 -13.77 12.90
CA SER A 289 -62.29 -12.70 12.57
C SER A 289 -61.53 -13.11 11.32
N GLY A 290 -62.14 -12.86 10.16
CA GLY A 290 -61.46 -12.83 8.89
C GLY A 290 -60.36 -11.75 8.90
N GLU A 291 -59.11 -12.18 8.82
CA GLU A 291 -58.02 -11.31 8.42
C GLU A 291 -57.51 -11.78 7.06
N GLU A 292 -57.93 -11.04 6.02
CA GLU A 292 -57.58 -11.26 4.63
C GLU A 292 -56.09 -10.98 4.35
N ASP A 293 -55.51 -11.96 3.67
CA ASP A 293 -54.21 -11.98 3.03
C ASP A 293 -53.96 -10.77 2.10
N ARG A 294 -53.11 -9.84 2.51
CA ARG A 294 -52.55 -8.81 1.61
C ARG A 294 -51.31 -9.34 0.89
N GLY A 295 -51.56 -9.99 -0.25
CA GLY A 295 -50.54 -10.35 -1.22
C GLY A 295 -49.67 -9.15 -1.66
N THR A 296 -48.35 -9.26 -1.47
CA THR A 296 -47.39 -8.26 -1.94
C THR A 296 -47.12 -8.48 -3.44
N LYS A 297 -47.60 -7.54 -4.26
CA LYS A 297 -47.35 -7.50 -5.71
C LYS A 297 -45.88 -7.19 -6.02
N LYS A 298 -45.34 -7.99 -6.96
CA LYS A 298 -44.13 -7.78 -7.75
C LYS A 298 -43.95 -6.32 -8.16
N THR A 299 -42.82 -5.71 -7.82
CA THR A 299 -42.25 -4.58 -8.57
C THR A 299 -41.30 -5.11 -9.64
N ARG A 300 -41.77 -5.03 -10.89
CA ARG A 300 -40.92 -5.03 -12.08
C ARG A 300 -40.15 -3.70 -12.09
N ARG A 301 -38.83 -3.75 -12.19
CA ARG A 301 -38.02 -2.67 -12.77
C ARG A 301 -37.45 -3.16 -14.10
N LEU A 302 -37.82 -2.48 -15.17
CA LEU A 302 -37.19 -2.53 -16.48
C LEU A 302 -36.81 -1.09 -16.85
N SER A 303 -35.72 -1.00 -17.65
CA SER A 303 -34.93 0.15 -18.10
C SER A 303 -34.08 0.84 -17.05
#